data_AF-A0A508TWT6-F1
#
_entry.id   AF-A0A508TWT6-F1
#
_cell.length_a   1.000
_cell.length_b   1.000
_cell.length_c   1.000
_cell.angle_alpha   90.00
_cell.angle_beta   90.00
_cell.angle_gamma   90.00
#
_symmetry.space_group_name_H-M   'P 1'
#
loop_
_entity.id
_entity.type
_entity.pdbx_description
1 polymer ?
#
loop_
_entity_poly.entity_id
_entity_poly.type
_entity_poly.pdbx_seq_one_letter_code
_entity_poly.pdbx_strand_id
1 'polypeptide(L)'
;MSRVLKRLLVLFLLFCGVAPLRAGEDRALERGAAIIDPATLRDLDHGRFGLGRMLAPERPADMPLSNSELFKLPSMLPVREALIREFDRYVERHKASLPNESIGVGDGFAFQLFDRAVLDSADVRFVLSGIVNRMDRAYVAPDDCGEIRLIYRLTRTDVPPIGENAVSQRLPMTLNLVLKAKGDGNEASLTCREIARRWLAAGSAPQTAEKLLGSDGPLALVGERNIDRIETNLQIAHAPKSALRDFRTDYLLKVFDYDGASKRFAEAPMENQIDRDRILADDGLRRDFKAWLLDPKHFAELDRGTLLIPEKFLATGAVAPTPIGFDVGELQPEFGLVQGEGAAGEAVFSEGDVVGALQRAAADGTKLQNIQSLAGFERRLNDVTCAGCHQTRGIGGFHFPGVDWLAAKPSNSTVVPASPHFFGDQVRRRDILSSFRDGKAPDFSRGFSNRPQLRGSTELAGTEYSDGWGAHCYLPAAKPAETDRSFRSWSCAEGLACQVAGKTSRMGMCFVKGR
;
A
#
# COMPACT_ATOMS: atom_id res chain seq x y z
N MET A 1 -44.08 42.95 -22.11
CA MET A 1 -44.00 42.05 -20.94
C MET A 1 -44.29 42.84 -19.66
N SER A 2 -45.33 42.45 -18.92
CA SER A 2 -45.81 43.13 -17.70
C SER A 2 -44.73 43.20 -16.61
N ARG A 3 -44.73 44.27 -15.79
CA ARG A 3 -43.82 44.46 -14.64
C ARG A 3 -43.86 43.28 -13.66
N VAL A 4 -44.97 42.54 -13.61
CA VAL A 4 -45.13 41.32 -12.80
C VAL A 4 -44.29 40.17 -13.35
N LEU A 5 -44.20 40.03 -14.68
CA LEU A 5 -43.41 38.99 -15.34
C LEU A 5 -41.90 39.24 -15.19
N LYS A 6 -41.47 40.52 -15.17
CA LYS A 6 -40.08 40.88 -14.86
C LYS A 6 -39.69 40.57 -13.40
N ARG A 7 -40.61 40.74 -12.44
CA ARG A 7 -40.35 40.43 -11.03
C ARG A 7 -40.30 38.92 -10.75
N LEU A 8 -41.15 38.14 -11.41
CA LEU A 8 -41.10 36.67 -11.35
C LEU A 8 -39.83 36.10 -11.98
N LEU A 9 -39.36 36.67 -13.10
CA LEU A 9 -38.12 36.24 -13.74
C LEU A 9 -36.88 36.50 -12.86
N VAL A 10 -36.85 37.64 -12.15
CA VAL A 10 -35.76 38.00 -11.23
C VAL A 10 -35.77 37.12 -9.98
N LEU A 11 -36.94 36.77 -9.43
CA LEU A 11 -37.04 35.82 -8.31
C LEU A 11 -36.68 34.38 -8.72
N PHE A 12 -37.01 33.95 -9.93
CA PHE A 12 -36.62 32.63 -10.45
C PHE A 12 -35.10 32.56 -10.71
N LEU A 13 -34.49 33.65 -11.20
CA LEU A 13 -33.03 33.75 -11.36
C LEU A 13 -32.29 33.83 -10.01
N LEU A 14 -32.92 34.38 -8.97
CA LEU A 14 -32.35 34.44 -7.61
C LEU A 14 -32.51 33.12 -6.82
N PHE A 15 -33.54 32.31 -7.10
CA PHE A 15 -33.74 30.99 -6.46
C PHE A 15 -33.10 29.82 -7.21
N CYS A 16 -32.73 29.97 -8.49
CA CYS A 16 -31.94 28.98 -9.23
C CYS A 16 -30.41 29.19 -9.12
N GLY A 17 -29.96 30.20 -8.34
CA GLY A 17 -28.55 30.63 -8.25
C GLY A 17 -27.78 30.16 -7.03
N VAL A 18 -28.26 29.15 -6.28
CA VAL A 18 -27.50 28.54 -5.17
C VAL A 18 -27.65 27.02 -5.17
N ALA A 19 -27.39 26.39 -6.32
CA ALA A 19 -26.83 25.05 -6.25
C ALA A 19 -25.44 25.19 -5.61
N PRO A 20 -25.05 24.40 -4.60
CA PRO A 20 -23.67 24.37 -4.19
C PRO A 20 -22.88 23.93 -5.43
N LEU A 21 -22.08 24.85 -5.98
CA LEU A 21 -20.90 24.52 -6.76
C LEU A 21 -19.96 23.73 -5.84
N ARG A 22 -20.31 22.47 -5.55
CA ARG A 22 -19.38 21.40 -5.19
C ARG A 22 -19.06 20.60 -6.43
N ALA A 23 -18.80 21.29 -7.54
CA ALA A 23 -17.74 20.88 -8.43
C ALA A 23 -16.49 21.53 -7.85
N GLY A 24 -15.89 20.91 -6.82
CA GLY A 24 -14.47 21.10 -6.66
C GLY A 24 -13.86 20.72 -8.00
N GLU A 25 -12.99 21.56 -8.57
CA GLU A 25 -12.15 21.12 -9.69
C GLU A 25 -11.70 19.68 -9.38
N ASP A 26 -11.96 18.72 -10.28
CA ASP A 26 -11.56 17.31 -10.16
C ASP A 26 -10.02 17.23 -10.16
N ARG A 27 -9.43 17.67 -9.04
CA ARG A 27 -8.01 17.70 -8.82
C ARG A 27 -7.62 16.32 -8.37
N ALA A 28 -6.80 15.67 -9.18
CA ALA A 28 -6.32 14.32 -8.92
C ALA A 28 -5.82 14.18 -7.47
N LEU A 29 -6.19 13.08 -6.80
CA LEU A 29 -5.90 12.90 -5.36
C LEU A 29 -4.40 12.82 -5.10
N GLU A 30 -3.64 12.23 -6.02
CA GLU A 30 -2.20 12.03 -5.90
C GLU A 30 -1.35 13.27 -6.21
N ARG A 31 -1.98 14.38 -6.63
CA ARG A 31 -1.30 15.61 -7.01
C ARG A 31 -0.27 16.05 -5.96
N GLY A 32 0.95 16.33 -6.44
CA GLY A 32 2.06 16.79 -5.61
C GLY A 32 2.58 15.77 -4.60
N ALA A 33 2.12 14.52 -4.66
CA ALA A 33 2.60 13.41 -3.83
C ALA A 33 2.93 12.15 -4.66
N ALA A 34 2.51 12.07 -5.91
CA ALA A 34 2.94 11.05 -6.86
C ALA A 34 3.02 11.58 -8.30
N ILE A 35 3.72 10.82 -9.13
CA ILE A 35 3.80 10.98 -10.58
C ILE A 35 3.33 9.65 -11.17
N ILE A 36 2.20 9.70 -11.86
CA ILE A 36 1.50 8.52 -12.38
C ILE A 36 1.15 8.65 -13.87
N ASP A 37 1.52 9.76 -14.52
CA ASP A 37 1.24 10.00 -15.94
C ASP A 37 2.06 9.03 -16.82
N PRO A 38 1.42 8.20 -17.66
CA PRO A 38 2.11 7.16 -18.43
C PRO A 38 3.19 7.71 -19.38
N ALA A 39 2.93 8.83 -20.05
CA ALA A 39 3.87 9.42 -21.01
C ALA A 39 5.12 9.95 -20.28
N THR A 40 4.91 10.64 -19.17
CA THR A 40 5.98 11.14 -18.30
C THR A 40 6.81 9.99 -17.74
N LEU A 41 6.18 8.91 -17.26
CA LEU A 41 6.87 7.76 -16.70
C LEU A 41 7.72 7.03 -17.75
N ARG A 42 7.24 6.92 -18.99
CA ARG A 42 8.04 6.40 -20.11
C ARG A 42 9.29 7.25 -20.35
N ASP A 43 9.15 8.56 -20.41
CA ASP A 43 10.28 9.46 -20.67
C ASP A 43 11.31 9.42 -19.52
N LEU A 44 10.83 9.25 -18.28
CA LEU A 44 11.69 9.04 -17.10
C LEU A 44 12.36 7.65 -17.09
N ASP A 45 11.67 6.59 -17.53
CA ASP A 45 12.19 5.21 -17.67
C ASP A 45 13.30 5.14 -18.73
N HIS A 46 13.13 5.80 -19.88
CA HIS A 46 14.15 5.90 -20.91
C HIS A 46 15.31 6.85 -20.53
N GLY A 47 15.17 7.59 -19.43
CA GLY A 47 16.15 8.54 -18.94
C GLY A 47 16.82 8.10 -17.65
N ARG A 48 16.87 9.02 -16.67
CA ARG A 48 17.56 8.83 -15.39
C ARG A 48 17.01 7.65 -14.58
N PHE A 49 15.70 7.41 -14.65
CA PHE A 49 15.00 6.49 -13.74
C PHE A 49 14.70 5.12 -14.35
N GLY A 50 15.27 4.79 -15.49
CA GLY A 50 15.33 3.39 -15.93
C GLY A 50 16.07 2.54 -14.89
N LEU A 51 15.54 1.36 -14.56
CA LEU A 51 16.09 0.53 -13.48
C LEU A 51 17.58 0.23 -13.68
N GLY A 52 18.01 0.00 -14.93
CA GLY A 52 19.43 -0.20 -15.25
C GLY A 52 20.31 1.02 -14.96
N ARG A 53 19.81 2.24 -15.18
CA ARG A 53 20.53 3.49 -14.87
C ARG A 53 20.65 3.72 -13.37
N MET A 54 19.64 3.32 -12.61
CA MET A 54 19.66 3.42 -11.15
C MET A 54 20.64 2.41 -10.51
N LEU A 55 20.68 1.17 -11.02
CA LEU A 55 21.51 0.12 -10.45
C LEU A 55 22.93 0.04 -11.02
N ALA A 56 23.13 0.55 -12.24
CA ALA A 56 24.39 0.54 -12.99
C ALA A 56 24.52 1.86 -13.77
N PRO A 57 24.82 2.98 -13.10
CA PRO A 57 24.79 4.34 -13.66
C PRO A 57 25.78 4.59 -14.81
N GLU A 58 26.74 3.70 -15.01
CA GLU A 58 27.66 3.70 -16.16
C GLU A 58 27.02 3.20 -17.47
N ARG A 59 25.88 2.49 -17.41
CA ARG A 59 25.21 1.96 -18.61
C ARG A 59 24.59 3.06 -19.48
N PRO A 60 24.57 2.95 -20.82
CA PRO A 60 23.85 3.86 -21.69
C PRO A 60 22.35 3.93 -21.34
N ALA A 61 21.74 5.12 -21.46
CA ALA A 61 20.33 5.33 -21.09
C ALA A 61 19.33 4.76 -22.13
N ASP A 62 19.76 4.64 -23.39
CA ASP A 62 18.97 4.15 -24.52
C ASP A 62 18.93 2.63 -24.64
N MET A 63 19.62 1.90 -23.74
CA MET A 63 19.65 0.44 -23.75
C MET A 63 18.79 -0.14 -22.61
N PRO A 64 17.61 -0.71 -22.89
CA PRO A 64 16.79 -1.37 -21.89
C PRO A 64 17.56 -2.51 -21.20
N LEU A 65 17.34 -2.68 -19.90
CA LEU A 65 17.93 -3.77 -19.12
C LEU A 65 16.95 -4.95 -19.07
N SER A 66 17.27 -6.05 -19.78
CA SER A 66 16.47 -7.27 -19.70
C SER A 66 16.62 -7.97 -18.35
N ASN A 67 15.67 -8.82 -17.98
CA ASN A 67 15.75 -9.63 -16.76
C ASN A 67 16.98 -10.55 -16.77
N SER A 68 17.31 -11.14 -17.94
CA SER A 68 18.51 -11.97 -18.14
C SER A 68 19.83 -11.26 -17.84
N GLU A 69 19.85 -9.93 -17.89
CA GLU A 69 21.00 -9.09 -17.50
C GLU A 69 20.84 -8.57 -16.07
N LEU A 70 19.66 -8.08 -15.70
CA LEU A 70 19.35 -7.53 -14.37
C LEU A 70 19.74 -8.50 -13.26
N PHE A 71 19.26 -9.73 -13.34
CA PHE A 71 19.51 -10.72 -12.28
C PHE A 71 20.89 -11.37 -12.36
N LYS A 72 21.73 -10.98 -13.34
CA LYS A 72 23.17 -11.27 -13.37
C LYS A 72 24.01 -10.15 -12.75
N LEU A 73 23.43 -8.96 -12.51
CA LEU A 73 24.14 -7.90 -11.81
C LEU A 73 24.57 -8.39 -10.43
N PRO A 74 25.82 -8.14 -10.00
CA PRO A 74 26.29 -8.54 -8.68
C PRO A 74 25.39 -8.04 -7.53
N SER A 75 24.79 -6.86 -7.71
CA SER A 75 23.86 -6.27 -6.74
C SER A 75 22.57 -7.07 -6.57
N MET A 76 22.11 -7.75 -7.62
CA MET A 76 20.81 -8.44 -7.67
C MET A 76 20.90 -9.96 -7.43
N LEU A 77 22.10 -10.54 -7.38
CA LEU A 77 22.26 -11.98 -7.15
C LEU A 77 21.57 -12.45 -5.86
N PRO A 78 21.70 -11.77 -4.69
CA PRO A 78 21.03 -12.22 -3.47
C PRO A 78 19.50 -12.13 -3.57
N VAL A 79 18.98 -11.14 -4.30
CA VAL A 79 17.54 -10.98 -4.57
C VAL A 79 17.03 -12.17 -5.38
N ARG A 80 17.73 -12.53 -6.47
CA ARG A 80 17.40 -13.70 -7.31
C ARG A 80 17.37 -14.99 -6.49
N GLU A 81 18.42 -15.24 -5.72
CA GLU A 81 18.57 -16.44 -4.90
C GLU A 81 17.46 -16.55 -3.85
N ALA A 82 17.13 -15.44 -3.17
CA ALA A 82 16.07 -15.41 -2.18
C ALA A 82 14.70 -15.72 -2.80
N LEU A 83 14.38 -15.15 -3.96
CA LEU A 83 13.14 -15.45 -4.66
C LEU A 83 13.05 -16.94 -5.04
N ILE A 84 14.12 -17.53 -5.56
CA ILE A 84 14.16 -18.97 -5.90
C ILE A 84 13.91 -19.83 -4.66
N ARG A 85 14.55 -19.51 -3.53
CA ARG A 85 14.33 -20.23 -2.26
C ARG A 85 12.87 -20.18 -1.80
N GLU A 86 12.20 -19.05 -1.96
CA GLU A 86 10.78 -18.93 -1.58
C GLU A 86 9.85 -19.72 -2.52
N PHE A 87 10.16 -19.81 -3.82
CA PHE A 87 9.42 -20.70 -4.72
C PHE A 87 9.49 -22.15 -4.27
N ASP A 88 10.70 -22.63 -3.97
CA ASP A 88 10.90 -24.02 -3.53
C ASP A 88 10.15 -24.27 -2.20
N ARG A 89 10.31 -23.36 -1.23
CA ARG A 89 9.61 -23.42 0.07
C ARG A 89 8.08 -23.42 -0.08
N TYR A 90 7.53 -22.57 -0.96
CA TYR A 90 6.09 -22.48 -1.19
C TYR A 90 5.55 -23.79 -1.76
N VAL A 91 6.25 -24.38 -2.74
CA VAL A 91 5.86 -25.66 -3.34
C VAL A 91 5.95 -26.81 -2.34
N GLU A 92 7.00 -26.85 -1.52
CA GLU A 92 7.15 -27.86 -0.46
C GLU A 92 6.02 -27.77 0.57
N ARG A 93 5.73 -26.55 1.05
CA ARG A 93 4.62 -26.31 1.99
C ARG A 93 3.28 -26.71 1.41
N HIS A 94 3.01 -26.34 0.15
CA HIS A 94 1.77 -26.71 -0.54
C HIS A 94 1.61 -28.24 -0.64
N LYS A 95 2.67 -28.96 -1.04
CA LYS A 95 2.63 -30.42 -1.13
C LYS A 95 2.36 -31.08 0.23
N ALA A 96 2.84 -30.48 1.32
CA ALA A 96 2.61 -30.98 2.67
C ALA A 96 1.19 -30.69 3.18
N SER A 97 0.67 -29.48 2.96
CA SER A 97 -0.62 -29.04 3.52
C SER A 97 -1.82 -29.38 2.63
N LEU A 98 -1.63 -29.45 1.31
CA LEU A 98 -2.67 -29.69 0.30
C LEU A 98 -2.21 -30.78 -0.70
N PRO A 99 -1.90 -32.01 -0.24
CA PRO A 99 -1.30 -33.07 -1.08
C PRO A 99 -2.19 -33.51 -2.26
N ASN A 100 -3.50 -33.29 -2.17
CA ASN A 100 -4.47 -33.66 -3.21
C ASN A 100 -4.69 -32.56 -4.25
N GLU A 101 -4.00 -31.43 -4.13
CA GLU A 101 -4.15 -30.30 -5.05
C GLU A 101 -2.88 -30.11 -5.87
N SER A 102 -3.01 -30.23 -7.19
CA SER A 102 -1.88 -30.09 -8.10
C SER A 102 -1.33 -28.65 -8.10
N ILE A 103 -0.01 -28.51 -8.18
CA ILE A 103 0.71 -27.23 -8.19
C ILE A 103 1.77 -27.23 -9.30
N GLY A 104 1.82 -26.16 -10.10
CA GLY A 104 2.73 -26.08 -11.24
C GLY A 104 2.43 -24.88 -12.13
N VAL A 105 3.23 -24.70 -13.19
CA VAL A 105 3.06 -23.59 -14.14
C VAL A 105 2.01 -23.95 -15.20
N GLY A 106 1.06 -23.05 -15.43
CA GLY A 106 0.03 -23.17 -16.47
C GLY A 106 -1.36 -23.58 -15.96
N ASP A 107 -2.36 -23.44 -16.82
CA ASP A 107 -3.77 -23.45 -16.42
C ASP A 107 -4.31 -24.81 -15.96
N GLY A 108 -3.56 -25.89 -16.20
CA GLY A 108 -3.92 -27.26 -15.81
C GLY A 108 -3.73 -27.60 -14.33
N PHE A 109 -3.17 -26.69 -13.53
CA PHE A 109 -2.90 -26.91 -12.11
C PHE A 109 -3.97 -26.27 -11.21
N ALA A 110 -4.28 -26.90 -10.07
CA ALA A 110 -5.16 -26.32 -9.07
C ALA A 110 -4.54 -25.07 -8.43
N PHE A 111 -3.21 -25.03 -8.36
CA PHE A 111 -2.40 -23.88 -8.01
C PHE A 111 -1.44 -23.56 -9.16
N GLN A 112 -1.78 -22.53 -9.92
CA GLN A 112 -1.04 -22.05 -11.08
C GLN A 112 0.09 -21.13 -10.61
N LEU A 113 1.32 -21.63 -10.65
CA LEU A 113 2.51 -20.90 -10.24
C LEU A 113 2.90 -19.84 -11.27
N PHE A 114 3.47 -18.75 -10.77
CA PHE A 114 4.27 -17.86 -11.60
C PHE A 114 5.44 -18.61 -12.21
N ASP A 115 5.65 -18.45 -13.51
CA ASP A 115 6.79 -19.05 -14.19
C ASP A 115 8.09 -18.34 -13.80
N ARG A 116 8.83 -18.92 -12.87
CA ARG A 116 10.11 -18.36 -12.40
C ARG A 116 11.16 -18.22 -13.50
N ALA A 117 11.04 -18.92 -14.64
CA ALA A 117 11.97 -18.78 -15.77
C ALA A 117 11.96 -17.36 -16.36
N VAL A 118 10.87 -16.62 -16.16
CA VAL A 118 10.75 -15.19 -16.52
C VAL A 118 11.82 -14.32 -15.86
N LEU A 119 12.32 -14.69 -14.68
CA LEU A 119 13.40 -13.96 -14.00
C LEU A 119 14.72 -14.03 -14.78
N ASP A 120 14.90 -15.03 -15.64
CA ASP A 120 16.12 -15.20 -16.44
C ASP A 120 15.90 -14.89 -17.93
N SER A 121 14.72 -14.38 -18.30
CA SER A 121 14.34 -14.15 -19.70
C SER A 121 14.93 -12.86 -20.28
N ALA A 122 15.36 -12.91 -21.53
CA ALA A 122 15.76 -11.72 -22.30
C ALA A 122 14.53 -10.94 -22.83
N ASP A 123 13.36 -11.57 -22.85
CA ASP A 123 12.12 -11.07 -23.42
C ASP A 123 11.24 -10.35 -22.39
N VAL A 124 11.79 -10.04 -21.23
CA VAL A 124 11.09 -9.42 -20.11
C VAL A 124 11.99 -8.38 -19.46
N ARG A 125 11.41 -7.28 -19.02
CA ARG A 125 12.08 -6.27 -18.19
C ARG A 125 11.14 -5.63 -17.20
N PHE A 126 11.73 -4.94 -16.22
CA PHE A 126 11.01 -4.02 -15.34
C PHE A 126 10.91 -2.63 -16.00
N VAL A 127 9.72 -2.05 -15.99
CA VAL A 127 9.41 -0.72 -16.55
C VAL A 127 8.88 0.20 -15.46
N LEU A 128 9.32 1.45 -15.42
CA LEU A 128 8.84 2.40 -14.41
C LEU A 128 7.33 2.62 -14.57
N SER A 129 6.58 2.35 -13.51
CA SER A 129 5.12 2.41 -13.50
C SER A 129 4.57 3.51 -12.59
N GLY A 130 5.39 4.05 -11.68
CA GLY A 130 5.01 5.18 -10.83
C GLY A 130 6.16 5.69 -9.97
N ILE A 131 6.10 6.96 -9.59
CA ILE A 131 6.99 7.55 -8.58
C ILE A 131 6.14 8.11 -7.44
N VAL A 132 6.43 7.71 -6.21
CA VAL A 132 5.63 8.09 -5.05
C VAL A 132 6.51 8.77 -4.00
N ASN A 133 6.10 9.95 -3.58
CA ASN A 133 6.64 10.60 -2.40
C ASN A 133 6.09 9.93 -1.14
N ARG A 134 7.00 9.55 -0.26
CA ARG A 134 6.73 8.92 1.03
C ARG A 134 7.43 9.67 2.17
N MET A 135 7.44 11.00 2.12
CA MET A 135 7.90 11.82 3.25
C MET A 135 7.01 11.63 4.49
N ASP A 136 5.84 11.00 4.36
CA ASP A 136 5.04 10.48 5.48
C ASP A 136 5.76 9.42 6.32
N ARG A 137 6.90 8.94 5.84
CA ARG A 137 7.79 7.97 6.51
C ARG A 137 8.96 8.59 7.24
N ALA A 138 9.07 9.92 7.26
CA ALA A 138 10.15 10.61 7.94
C ALA A 138 10.22 10.32 9.46
N TYR A 139 9.17 9.77 10.07
CA TYR A 139 9.25 9.32 11.47
C TYR A 139 10.18 8.11 11.69
N VAL A 140 10.52 7.38 10.63
CA VAL A 140 11.47 6.23 10.70
C VAL A 140 12.90 6.71 10.69
N ALA A 141 13.22 7.61 9.75
CA ALA A 141 14.53 8.25 9.62
C ALA A 141 14.32 9.76 9.37
N PRO A 142 14.27 10.59 10.43
CA PRO A 142 14.00 12.02 10.30
C PRO A 142 15.01 12.79 9.44
N ASP A 143 16.28 12.38 9.50
CA ASP A 143 17.37 13.05 8.77
C ASP A 143 17.29 12.85 7.25
N ASP A 144 16.66 11.76 6.81
CA ASP A 144 16.45 11.42 5.40
C ASP A 144 15.21 12.11 4.81
N CYS A 145 14.44 12.85 5.64
CA CYS A 145 13.17 13.46 5.26
C CYS A 145 12.10 12.45 4.77
N GLY A 146 12.30 11.15 5.02
CA GLY A 146 11.44 10.06 4.54
C GLY A 146 11.92 9.46 3.21
N GLU A 147 10.98 8.89 2.45
CA GLU A 147 11.31 8.04 1.30
C GLU A 147 10.77 8.62 -0.02
N ILE A 148 11.41 8.29 -1.14
CA ILE A 148 10.87 8.34 -2.50
C ILE A 148 10.88 6.92 -3.06
N ARG A 149 9.81 6.51 -3.74
CA ARG A 149 9.65 5.14 -4.25
C ARG A 149 9.55 5.16 -5.76
N LEU A 150 10.48 4.51 -6.43
CA LEU A 150 10.40 4.20 -7.86
C LEU A 150 9.79 2.81 -8.01
N ILE A 151 8.56 2.75 -8.49
CA ILE A 151 7.82 1.49 -8.62
C ILE A 151 7.94 1.03 -10.06
N TYR A 152 8.46 -0.17 -10.25
CA TYR A 152 8.61 -0.82 -11.54
C TYR A 152 7.67 -2.02 -11.66
N ARG A 153 7.13 -2.22 -12.86
CA ARG A 153 6.27 -3.34 -13.22
C ARG A 153 6.99 -4.27 -14.20
N LEU A 154 6.86 -5.57 -13.99
CA LEU A 154 7.42 -6.57 -14.90
C LEU A 154 6.58 -6.69 -16.18
N THR A 155 7.21 -6.59 -17.34
CA THR A 155 6.52 -6.56 -18.64
C THR A 155 7.28 -7.35 -19.71
N ARG A 156 6.53 -8.08 -20.55
CA ARG A 156 7.05 -8.76 -21.74
C ARG A 156 7.40 -7.76 -22.84
N THR A 157 8.52 -7.97 -23.51
CA THR A 157 9.02 -7.13 -24.60
C THR A 157 8.98 -7.81 -25.96
N ASP A 158 8.73 -9.12 -26.00
CA ASP A 158 8.66 -9.94 -27.21
C ASP A 158 7.27 -9.97 -27.86
N VAL A 159 6.24 -9.52 -27.14
CA VAL A 159 4.86 -9.47 -27.64
C VAL A 159 4.64 -8.11 -28.29
N PRO A 160 4.34 -8.01 -29.60
CA PRO A 160 4.01 -6.73 -30.20
C PRO A 160 2.68 -6.20 -29.63
N PRO A 161 2.48 -4.88 -29.49
CA PRO A 161 1.18 -4.33 -29.12
C PRO A 161 0.20 -4.54 -30.28
N ILE A 162 -0.61 -5.61 -30.24
CA ILE A 162 -1.56 -5.94 -31.32
C ILE A 162 -3.01 -5.80 -30.84
N GLY A 163 -3.68 -4.76 -31.37
CA GLY A 163 -5.13 -4.62 -31.34
C GLY A 163 -5.74 -4.02 -30.06
N GLU A 164 -7.04 -3.72 -30.12
CA GLU A 164 -7.80 -3.14 -29.00
C GLU A 164 -8.05 -4.14 -27.86
N ASN A 165 -7.83 -5.44 -28.12
CA ASN A 165 -7.99 -6.56 -27.18
C ASN A 165 -6.65 -7.22 -26.79
N ALA A 166 -5.52 -6.52 -26.94
CA ALA A 166 -4.21 -7.08 -26.62
C ALA A 166 -4.16 -7.60 -25.17
N VAL A 167 -3.71 -8.86 -25.00
CA VAL A 167 -3.40 -9.41 -23.67
C VAL A 167 -2.36 -8.49 -23.03
N SER A 168 -2.60 -8.08 -21.79
CA SER A 168 -1.67 -7.20 -21.07
C SER A 168 -0.29 -7.84 -21.05
N GLN A 169 0.73 -7.11 -21.50
CA GLN A 169 2.12 -7.56 -21.46
C GLN A 169 2.67 -7.64 -20.02
N ARG A 170 1.90 -7.12 -19.05
CA ARG A 170 2.25 -7.11 -17.63
C ARG A 170 2.24 -8.52 -17.06
N LEU A 171 3.34 -8.87 -16.41
CA LEU A 171 3.46 -10.04 -15.56
C LEU A 171 3.23 -9.64 -14.10
N PRO A 172 2.70 -10.52 -13.23
CA PRO A 172 2.23 -10.15 -11.90
C PRO A 172 3.35 -10.03 -10.86
N MET A 173 4.32 -9.15 -11.15
CA MET A 173 5.43 -8.79 -10.25
C MET A 173 5.71 -7.30 -10.30
N THR A 174 5.94 -6.69 -9.15
CA THR A 174 6.46 -5.33 -9.02
C THR A 174 7.75 -5.31 -8.22
N LEU A 175 8.64 -4.40 -8.58
CA LEU A 175 9.86 -4.09 -7.85
C LEU A 175 9.80 -2.62 -7.45
N ASN A 176 9.94 -2.33 -6.16
CA ASN A 176 10.00 -0.97 -5.65
C ASN A 176 11.45 -0.67 -5.25
N LEU A 177 12.09 0.28 -5.92
CA LEU A 177 13.38 0.81 -5.51
C LEU A 177 13.11 2.00 -4.57
N VAL A 178 13.41 1.79 -3.30
CA VAL A 178 13.21 2.79 -2.24
C VAL A 178 14.46 3.64 -2.14
N LEU A 179 14.24 4.96 -2.13
CA LEU A 179 15.26 5.97 -2.09
C LEU A 179 15.05 6.86 -0.86
N LYS A 180 16.13 7.31 -0.22
CA LYS A 180 16.08 8.40 0.76
C LYS A 180 15.64 9.69 0.06
N ALA A 181 14.65 10.39 0.62
CA ALA A 181 14.19 11.66 0.04
C ALA A 181 15.29 12.74 0.10
N LYS A 182 16.05 12.76 1.19
CA LYS A 182 17.33 13.46 1.32
C LYS A 182 18.45 12.41 1.42
N GLY A 183 19.25 12.28 0.38
CA GLY A 183 20.37 11.33 0.34
C GLY A 183 21.62 11.85 1.08
N ASP A 184 22.51 10.95 1.44
CA ASP A 184 23.72 11.22 2.26
C ASP A 184 24.72 12.18 1.58
N GLY A 185 24.65 12.32 0.25
CA GLY A 185 25.48 13.22 -0.55
C GLY A 185 24.83 14.56 -0.90
N ASN A 186 23.60 14.82 -0.43
CA ASN A 186 22.93 16.09 -0.69
C ASN A 186 23.56 17.21 0.14
N GLU A 187 23.47 18.45 -0.36
CA GLU A 187 23.99 19.62 0.36
C GLU A 187 23.41 19.69 1.78
N ALA A 188 24.24 20.04 2.77
CA ALA A 188 23.79 20.20 4.16
C ALA A 188 22.68 21.26 4.30
N SER A 189 22.66 22.24 3.39
CA SER A 189 21.64 23.29 3.27
C SER A 189 20.26 22.77 2.82
N LEU A 190 20.19 21.59 2.22
CA LEU A 190 18.93 21.01 1.75
C LEU A 190 18.07 20.60 2.95
N THR A 191 16.87 21.17 3.03
CA THR A 191 15.92 20.92 4.12
C THR A 191 14.72 20.09 3.64
N CYS A 192 14.09 19.35 4.55
CA CYS A 192 12.82 18.66 4.25
C CYS A 192 11.74 19.64 3.78
N ARG A 193 11.79 20.87 4.27
CA ARG A 193 10.94 21.98 3.83
C ARG A 193 11.05 22.20 2.31
N GLU A 194 12.27 22.29 1.80
CA GLU A 194 12.52 22.55 0.39
C GLU A 194 12.09 21.36 -0.48
N ILE A 195 12.38 20.12 -0.06
CA ILE A 195 11.92 18.92 -0.76
C ILE A 195 10.39 18.91 -0.84
N ALA A 196 9.70 19.14 0.29
CA ALA A 196 8.25 19.16 0.34
C ALA A 196 7.64 20.28 -0.52
N ARG A 197 8.26 21.46 -0.56
CA ARG A 197 7.86 22.58 -1.42
C ARG A 197 7.87 22.17 -2.90
N ARG A 198 8.94 21.54 -3.37
CA ARG A 198 9.07 21.11 -4.78
C ARG A 198 8.02 20.09 -5.19
N TRP A 199 7.77 19.10 -4.31
CA TRP A 199 6.73 18.11 -4.52
C TRP A 199 5.33 18.73 -4.63
N LEU A 200 4.95 19.59 -3.68
CA LEU A 200 3.67 20.29 -3.72
C LEU A 200 3.53 21.20 -4.95
N ALA A 201 4.61 21.89 -5.35
CA ALA A 201 4.61 22.75 -6.54
C ALA A 201 4.36 21.94 -7.83
N ALA A 202 4.93 20.74 -7.94
CA ALA A 202 4.70 19.84 -9.08
C ALA A 202 3.24 19.38 -9.20
N GLY A 203 2.44 19.46 -8.14
CA GLY A 203 1.00 19.17 -8.19
C GLY A 203 0.13 20.29 -8.78
N SER A 204 0.71 21.45 -9.06
CA SER A 204 -0.01 22.64 -9.57
C SER A 204 0.12 22.83 -11.09
N ALA A 205 0.90 21.99 -11.77
CA ALA A 205 1.19 22.10 -13.20
C ALA A 205 1.30 20.71 -13.85
N PRO A 206 1.17 20.61 -15.18
CA PRO A 206 1.45 19.37 -15.90
C PRO A 206 2.87 18.87 -15.60
N GLN A 207 2.97 17.60 -15.21
CA GLN A 207 4.20 16.96 -14.74
C GLN A 207 5.03 16.42 -15.90
N THR A 208 5.63 17.26 -16.76
CA THR A 208 6.55 16.74 -17.80
C THR A 208 7.88 16.29 -17.21
N ALA A 209 8.54 15.30 -17.84
CA ALA A 209 9.84 14.80 -17.37
C ALA A 209 10.89 15.92 -17.20
N GLU A 210 10.97 16.85 -18.17
CA GLU A 210 11.85 18.02 -18.12
C GLU A 210 11.60 18.88 -16.87
N LYS A 211 10.35 19.21 -16.55
CA LYS A 211 10.00 20.03 -15.38
C LYS A 211 10.30 19.30 -14.06
N LEU A 212 10.07 17.99 -14.03
CA LEU A 212 10.31 17.18 -12.85
C LEU A 212 11.82 17.06 -12.54
N LEU A 213 12.65 17.01 -13.58
CA LEU A 213 14.10 16.87 -13.49
C LEU A 213 14.85 18.22 -13.45
N GLY A 214 14.21 19.32 -13.85
CA GLY A 214 14.78 20.67 -13.83
C GLY A 214 15.17 21.12 -12.42
N SER A 215 15.95 22.21 -12.31
CA SER A 215 16.57 22.65 -11.04
C SER A 215 15.61 22.82 -9.87
N ASP A 216 14.37 23.24 -10.12
CA ASP A 216 13.30 23.40 -9.13
C ASP A 216 12.35 22.19 -9.03
N GLY A 217 12.56 21.19 -9.87
CA GLY A 217 11.76 19.98 -9.93
C GLY A 217 11.99 19.06 -8.72
N PRO A 218 10.97 18.29 -8.30
CA PRO A 218 11.09 17.39 -7.15
C PRO A 218 12.05 16.22 -7.37
N LEU A 219 12.36 15.86 -8.63
CA LEU A 219 13.23 14.73 -8.96
C LEU A 219 14.69 15.14 -9.24
N ALA A 220 14.99 16.44 -9.23
CA ALA A 220 16.35 16.95 -9.46
C ALA A 220 17.37 16.37 -8.46
N LEU A 221 16.91 16.13 -7.22
CA LEU A 221 17.71 15.73 -6.06
C LEU A 221 17.69 14.20 -5.81
N VAL A 222 17.11 13.45 -6.73
CA VAL A 222 16.90 12.01 -6.62
C VAL A 222 17.73 11.30 -7.70
N GLY A 223 18.54 10.33 -7.27
CA GLY A 223 19.38 9.50 -8.13
C GLY A 223 19.88 8.24 -7.43
N GLU A 224 20.85 7.56 -8.03
CA GLU A 224 21.41 6.29 -7.58
C GLU A 224 22.03 6.36 -6.18
N ARG A 225 22.53 7.52 -5.78
CA ARG A 225 23.11 7.74 -4.44
C ARG A 225 22.07 7.75 -3.33
N ASN A 226 20.79 7.88 -3.68
CA ASN A 226 19.70 7.86 -2.71
C ASN A 226 19.22 6.43 -2.40
N ILE A 227 19.74 5.40 -3.07
CA ILE A 227 19.25 4.02 -2.91
C ILE A 227 19.40 3.55 -1.47
N ASP A 228 18.28 3.10 -0.91
CA ASP A 228 18.16 2.57 0.44
C ASP A 228 17.93 1.05 0.42
N ARG A 229 16.90 0.60 -0.33
CA ARG A 229 16.51 -0.81 -0.38
C ARG A 229 15.66 -1.13 -1.61
N ILE A 230 15.45 -2.43 -1.85
CA ILE A 230 14.44 -2.94 -2.79
C ILE A 230 13.35 -3.68 -2.04
N GLU A 231 12.10 -3.49 -2.45
CA GLU A 231 10.95 -4.27 -1.99
C GLU A 231 10.33 -4.99 -3.21
N THR A 232 10.06 -6.30 -3.10
CA THR A 232 9.44 -7.09 -4.17
C THR A 232 8.04 -7.54 -3.75
N ASN A 233 7.09 -7.49 -4.69
CA ASN A 233 5.78 -8.10 -4.56
C ASN A 233 5.49 -8.93 -5.83
N LEU A 234 5.32 -10.23 -5.65
CA LEU A 234 5.19 -11.20 -6.71
C LEU A 234 3.95 -12.06 -6.44
N GLN A 235 3.00 -12.10 -7.37
CA GLN A 235 2.00 -13.15 -7.37
C GLN A 235 2.72 -14.49 -7.56
N ILE A 236 2.88 -15.27 -6.49
CA ILE A 236 3.62 -16.52 -6.54
C ILE A 236 2.74 -17.66 -7.09
N ALA A 237 1.43 -17.61 -6.79
CA ALA A 237 0.47 -18.59 -7.24
C ALA A 237 -0.93 -18.01 -7.40
N HIS A 238 -1.69 -18.61 -8.29
CA HIS A 238 -3.10 -18.37 -8.51
C HIS A 238 -3.90 -19.67 -8.35
N ALA A 239 -4.91 -19.64 -7.51
CA ALA A 239 -5.85 -20.74 -7.31
C ALA A 239 -7.22 -20.33 -7.86
N PRO A 240 -7.60 -20.79 -9.07
CA PRO A 240 -8.91 -20.51 -9.62
C PRO A 240 -10.02 -21.11 -8.74
N LYS A 241 -11.24 -20.57 -8.88
CA LYS A 241 -12.40 -21.12 -8.18
C LYS A 241 -12.62 -22.59 -8.56
N SER A 242 -12.89 -23.43 -7.57
CA SER A 242 -13.24 -24.84 -7.78
C SER A 242 -14.39 -25.27 -6.86
N ALA A 243 -14.80 -26.53 -6.94
CA ALA A 243 -15.75 -27.09 -5.98
C ALA A 243 -15.17 -27.21 -4.55
N LEU A 244 -13.84 -27.23 -4.42
CA LEU A 244 -13.14 -27.44 -3.15
C LEU A 244 -12.74 -26.13 -2.47
N ARG A 245 -12.68 -25.02 -3.21
CA ARG A 245 -12.30 -23.70 -2.67
C ARG A 245 -12.83 -22.54 -3.51
N ASP A 246 -12.95 -21.40 -2.86
CA ASP A 246 -13.08 -20.12 -3.54
C ASP A 246 -11.77 -19.69 -4.20
N PHE A 247 -11.92 -18.83 -5.20
CA PHE A 247 -10.81 -18.17 -5.90
C PHE A 247 -9.86 -17.48 -4.92
N ARG A 248 -8.55 -17.62 -5.14
CA ARG A 248 -7.50 -16.99 -4.33
C ARG A 248 -6.25 -16.77 -5.16
N THR A 249 -5.50 -15.73 -4.84
CA THR A 249 -4.17 -15.48 -5.38
C THR A 249 -3.22 -15.16 -4.24
N ASP A 250 -2.03 -15.75 -4.26
CA ASP A 250 -1.03 -15.64 -3.20
C ASP A 250 0.11 -14.72 -3.66
N TYR A 251 0.52 -13.77 -2.82
CA TYR A 251 1.53 -12.77 -3.14
C TYR A 251 2.73 -12.87 -2.21
N LEU A 252 3.89 -13.24 -2.75
CA LEU A 252 5.17 -13.23 -2.07
C LEU A 252 5.72 -11.80 -1.96
N LEU A 253 6.01 -11.40 -0.73
CA LEU A 253 6.59 -10.12 -0.37
C LEU A 253 7.98 -10.33 0.24
N LYS A 254 8.97 -9.54 -0.19
CA LYS A 254 10.33 -9.51 0.40
C LYS A 254 10.94 -8.11 0.36
N VAL A 255 11.91 -7.87 1.25
CA VAL A 255 12.69 -6.63 1.36
C VAL A 255 14.18 -6.95 1.36
N PHE A 256 14.96 -6.09 0.73
CA PHE A 256 16.41 -6.22 0.63
C PHE A 256 17.10 -4.87 0.82
N ASP A 257 17.88 -4.72 1.88
CA ASP A 257 18.61 -3.49 2.17
C ASP A 257 19.83 -3.36 1.27
N TYR A 258 20.14 -2.13 0.85
CA TYR A 258 21.29 -1.83 0.04
C TYR A 258 22.53 -1.56 0.91
N ASP A 259 23.54 -2.39 0.77
CA ASP A 259 24.86 -2.12 1.32
C ASP A 259 25.68 -1.31 0.30
N GLY A 260 25.85 -0.02 0.58
CA GLY A 260 26.63 0.89 -0.25
C GLY A 260 28.12 0.55 -0.34
N ALA A 261 28.69 -0.17 0.62
CA ALA A 261 30.10 -0.57 0.62
C ALA A 261 30.35 -1.74 -0.32
N SER A 262 29.54 -2.81 -0.22
CA SER A 262 29.62 -3.96 -1.13
C SER A 262 28.88 -3.74 -2.45
N LYS A 263 28.05 -2.69 -2.54
CA LYS A 263 27.13 -2.39 -3.65
C LYS A 263 26.20 -3.55 -3.96
N ARG A 264 25.62 -4.15 -2.92
CA ARG A 264 24.73 -5.31 -3.04
C ARG A 264 23.49 -5.15 -2.20
N PHE A 265 22.40 -5.76 -2.67
CA PHE A 265 21.21 -5.92 -1.87
C PHE A 265 21.33 -7.18 -1.00
N ALA A 266 21.00 -7.07 0.28
CA ALA A 266 20.99 -8.19 1.22
C ALA A 266 19.57 -8.42 1.74
N GLU A 267 19.14 -9.67 1.89
CA GLU A 267 17.83 -10.00 2.45
C GLU A 267 17.69 -9.42 3.87
N ALA A 268 16.60 -8.71 4.12
CA ALA A 268 16.36 -7.98 5.37
C ALA A 268 15.02 -8.37 6.01
N PRO A 269 14.86 -8.21 7.34
CA PRO A 269 13.56 -8.27 7.99
C PRO A 269 12.60 -7.26 7.35
N MET A 270 11.36 -7.68 7.14
CA MET A 270 10.34 -6.81 6.57
C MET A 270 9.74 -5.93 7.66
N GLU A 271 9.77 -4.61 7.47
CA GLU A 271 9.24 -3.68 8.47
C GLU A 271 7.82 -4.05 8.89
N ASN A 272 7.63 -4.20 10.21
CA ASN A 272 6.36 -4.51 10.86
C ASN A 272 5.67 -5.80 10.38
N GLN A 273 6.30 -6.61 9.54
CA GLN A 273 5.80 -7.94 9.22
C GLN A 273 6.12 -8.91 10.36
N ILE A 274 5.14 -9.12 11.22
CA ILE A 274 5.26 -10.00 12.38
C ILE A 274 5.55 -11.44 11.93
N ASP A 275 6.54 -12.08 12.55
CA ASP A 275 6.81 -13.51 12.41
C ASP A 275 5.90 -14.29 13.35
N ARG A 276 4.61 -14.36 12.97
CA ARG A 276 3.55 -15.00 13.74
C ARG A 276 3.94 -16.42 14.17
N ASP A 277 4.38 -17.23 13.22
CA ASP A 277 4.63 -18.65 13.47
C ASP A 277 5.78 -18.84 14.46
N ARG A 278 6.86 -18.04 14.36
CA ARG A 278 7.96 -18.07 15.33
C ARG A 278 7.51 -17.60 16.71
N ILE A 279 6.69 -16.55 16.79
CA ILE A 279 6.16 -16.03 18.06
C ILE A 279 5.23 -17.04 18.73
N LEU A 280 4.41 -17.76 17.96
CA LEU A 280 3.56 -18.81 18.48
C LEU A 280 4.36 -20.05 18.88
N ALA A 281 5.49 -20.36 18.23
CA ALA A 281 6.30 -21.53 18.56
C ALA A 281 7.26 -21.33 19.76
N ASP A 282 7.57 -20.09 20.14
CA ASP A 282 8.57 -19.77 21.19
C ASP A 282 7.94 -18.98 22.34
N ASP A 283 7.81 -19.59 23.52
CA ASP A 283 7.21 -18.98 24.72
C ASP A 283 7.97 -17.74 25.22
N GLY A 284 9.29 -17.72 25.05
CA GLY A 284 10.12 -16.58 25.40
C GLY A 284 9.82 -15.38 24.51
N LEU A 285 9.83 -15.62 23.20
CA LEU A 285 9.50 -14.60 22.21
C LEU A 285 8.05 -14.13 22.33
N ARG A 286 7.12 -15.06 22.59
CA ARG A 286 5.71 -14.78 22.88
C ARG A 286 5.53 -13.80 24.03
N ARG A 287 6.17 -14.09 25.17
CA ARG A 287 6.11 -13.25 26.38
C ARG A 287 6.74 -11.89 26.12
N ASP A 288 7.91 -11.85 25.48
CA ASP A 288 8.62 -10.62 25.14
C ASP A 288 7.80 -9.73 24.20
N PHE A 289 7.16 -10.32 23.17
CA PHE A 289 6.34 -9.59 22.22
C PHE A 289 5.10 -9.00 22.89
N LYS A 290 4.41 -9.79 23.74
CA LYS A 290 3.29 -9.31 24.54
C LYS A 290 3.69 -8.11 25.41
N ALA A 291 4.74 -8.28 26.21
CA ALA A 291 5.18 -7.25 27.14
C ALA A 291 5.59 -5.96 26.42
N TRP A 292 6.30 -6.10 25.30
CA TRP A 292 6.72 -4.97 24.48
C TRP A 292 5.53 -4.25 23.84
N LEU A 293 4.61 -4.96 23.18
CA LEU A 293 3.51 -4.31 22.44
C LEU A 293 2.47 -3.66 23.36
N LEU A 294 2.26 -4.21 24.56
CA LEU A 294 1.30 -3.69 25.54
C LEU A 294 1.88 -2.63 26.49
N ASP A 295 3.16 -2.28 26.34
CA ASP A 295 3.74 -1.09 26.96
C ASP A 295 2.95 0.16 26.50
N PRO A 296 2.60 1.11 27.39
CA PRO A 296 1.79 2.27 27.04
C PRO A 296 2.32 3.07 25.84
N LYS A 297 3.65 3.20 25.70
CA LYS A 297 4.26 3.92 24.58
C LYS A 297 3.99 3.18 23.27
N HIS A 298 4.29 1.89 23.22
CA HIS A 298 4.15 1.08 22.00
C HIS A 298 2.69 0.84 21.63
N PHE A 299 1.81 0.70 22.61
CA PHE A 299 0.38 0.61 22.37
C PHE A 299 -0.19 1.89 21.74
N ALA A 300 0.27 3.07 22.19
CA ALA A 300 -0.08 4.35 21.59
C ALA A 300 0.49 4.51 20.17
N GLU A 301 1.72 4.05 19.93
CA GLU A 301 2.34 4.03 18.60
C GLU A 301 1.61 3.09 17.63
N LEU A 302 1.14 1.93 18.11
CA LEU A 302 0.30 0.98 17.36
C LEU A 302 -1.01 1.64 16.95
N ASP A 303 -1.71 2.28 17.89
CA ASP A 303 -2.94 3.03 17.63
C ASP A 303 -2.72 4.10 16.57
N ARG A 304 -1.62 4.87 16.70
CA ARG A 304 -1.28 5.95 15.77
C ARG A 304 -0.74 5.46 14.44
N GLY A 305 -0.32 4.20 14.31
CA GLY A 305 0.23 3.65 13.05
C GLY A 305 1.64 4.13 12.76
N THR A 306 2.39 4.44 13.80
CA THR A 306 3.79 4.89 13.75
C THR A 306 4.71 3.94 14.51
N LEU A 307 4.22 2.76 14.88
CA LEU A 307 4.98 1.71 15.55
C LEU A 307 6.08 1.18 14.62
N LEU A 308 7.26 0.93 15.21
CA LEU A 308 8.34 0.18 14.58
C LEU A 308 8.62 -1.06 15.44
N ILE A 309 8.23 -2.22 14.94
CA ILE A 309 8.38 -3.50 15.63
C ILE A 309 9.86 -3.92 15.58
N PRO A 310 10.47 -4.30 16.72
CA PRO A 310 11.85 -4.77 16.77
C PRO A 310 12.09 -5.98 15.87
N GLU A 311 13.24 -5.99 15.19
CA GLU A 311 13.62 -7.03 14.22
C GLU A 311 13.51 -8.47 14.76
N LYS A 312 13.76 -8.68 16.06
CA LYS A 312 13.60 -10.00 16.70
C LYS A 312 12.19 -10.59 16.60
N PHE A 313 11.18 -9.79 16.28
CA PHE A 313 9.80 -10.22 16.09
C PHE A 313 9.39 -10.28 14.61
N LEU A 314 10.27 -9.91 13.68
CA LEU A 314 9.95 -9.76 12.27
C LEU A 314 10.35 -10.98 11.43
N ALA A 315 9.59 -11.20 10.36
CA ALA A 315 9.88 -12.17 9.31
C ALA A 315 10.68 -11.52 8.17
N THR A 316 11.43 -12.31 7.42
CA THR A 316 12.18 -11.84 6.22
C THR A 316 11.40 -12.03 4.91
N GLY A 317 10.20 -12.61 4.98
CA GLY A 317 9.34 -12.86 3.83
C GLY A 317 7.91 -13.17 4.29
N ALA A 318 6.93 -12.81 3.47
CA ALA A 318 5.53 -13.12 3.74
C ALA A 318 4.80 -13.52 2.46
N VAL A 319 3.82 -14.40 2.59
CA VAL A 319 2.83 -14.69 1.54
C VAL A 319 1.51 -14.11 1.98
N ALA A 320 0.94 -13.21 1.18
CA ALA A 320 -0.35 -12.57 1.44
C ALA A 320 -1.42 -13.13 0.48
N PRO A 321 -2.32 -14.01 0.94
CA PRO A 321 -3.44 -14.47 0.14
C PRO A 321 -4.49 -13.37 -0.07
N THR A 322 -5.11 -13.28 -1.24
CA THR A 322 -6.19 -12.33 -1.54
C THR A 322 -7.13 -12.86 -2.63
N PRO A 323 -8.43 -12.50 -2.64
CA PRO A 323 -9.11 -11.73 -1.63
C PRO A 323 -9.20 -12.48 -0.30
N ILE A 324 -9.22 -11.72 0.80
CA ILE A 324 -9.70 -12.21 2.08
C ILE A 324 -11.02 -11.53 2.41
N GLY A 325 -11.92 -12.26 3.05
CA GLY A 325 -13.19 -11.71 3.52
C GLY A 325 -13.02 -10.73 4.69
N PHE A 326 -14.14 -10.24 5.19
CA PHE A 326 -14.17 -9.35 6.37
C PHE A 326 -14.07 -10.08 7.70
N ASP A 327 -14.30 -11.39 7.70
CA ASP A 327 -14.18 -12.23 8.88
C ASP A 327 -12.71 -12.51 9.19
N VAL A 328 -12.44 -12.77 10.47
CA VAL A 328 -11.14 -13.24 10.93
C VAL A 328 -10.95 -14.68 10.47
N GLY A 329 -9.73 -15.04 10.04
CA GLY A 329 -9.48 -16.41 9.56
C GLY A 329 -8.00 -16.69 9.28
N GLU A 330 -7.68 -17.97 9.12
CA GLU A 330 -6.30 -18.51 8.99
C GLU A 330 -5.46 -17.91 7.85
N LEU A 331 -6.09 -17.26 6.88
CA LEU A 331 -5.39 -16.57 5.79
C LEU A 331 -4.86 -15.19 6.20
N GLN A 332 -5.28 -14.66 7.35
CA GLN A 332 -4.77 -13.39 7.88
C GLN A 332 -3.42 -13.59 8.58
N PRO A 333 -2.47 -12.65 8.44
CA PRO A 333 -1.11 -12.81 8.93
C PRO A 333 -1.01 -12.92 10.44
N GLU A 334 -1.98 -12.39 11.21
CA GLU A 334 -1.96 -12.36 12.67
C GLU A 334 -2.98 -13.31 13.32
N PHE A 335 -3.62 -14.18 12.52
CA PHE A 335 -4.68 -15.07 12.99
C PHE A 335 -4.27 -15.90 14.22
N GLY A 336 -5.03 -15.89 15.31
CA GLY A 336 -4.68 -16.65 16.52
C GLY A 336 -3.61 -16.00 17.41
N LEU A 337 -3.05 -14.83 17.07
CA LEU A 337 -2.29 -14.04 18.04
C LEU A 337 -3.20 -13.43 19.11
N VAL A 338 -4.47 -13.15 18.80
CA VAL A 338 -5.46 -12.62 19.74
C VAL A 338 -6.42 -13.74 20.14
N GLN A 339 -6.82 -13.77 21.41
CA GLN A 339 -7.79 -14.74 21.92
C GLN A 339 -9.12 -14.61 21.18
N GLY A 340 -9.59 -15.72 20.62
CA GLY A 340 -10.78 -15.77 19.77
C GLY A 340 -10.85 -17.08 18.98
N GLU A 341 -11.51 -17.06 17.84
CA GLU A 341 -11.58 -18.21 16.93
C GLU A 341 -10.17 -18.64 16.49
N GLY A 342 -9.89 -19.94 16.54
CA GLY A 342 -8.58 -20.51 16.16
C GLY A 342 -7.46 -20.35 17.19
N ALA A 343 -7.67 -19.63 18.29
CA ALA A 343 -6.74 -19.60 19.41
C ALA A 343 -7.08 -20.70 20.42
N ALA A 344 -6.44 -21.86 20.33
CA ALA A 344 -6.66 -23.01 21.23
C ALA A 344 -6.10 -22.80 22.67
N GLY A 345 -6.29 -21.62 23.26
CA GLY A 345 -5.73 -21.23 24.57
C GLY A 345 -4.28 -20.74 24.53
N GLU A 346 -3.65 -20.71 23.36
CA GLU A 346 -2.25 -20.32 23.16
C GLU A 346 -2.06 -18.93 22.52
N ALA A 347 -3.12 -18.11 22.51
CA ALA A 347 -3.02 -16.76 21.98
C ALA A 347 -1.92 -15.95 22.69
N VAL A 348 -1.29 -15.06 21.95
CA VAL A 348 -0.36 -14.08 22.53
C VAL A 348 -1.14 -13.09 23.38
N PHE A 349 -2.23 -12.52 22.89
CA PHE A 349 -3.00 -11.49 23.60
C PHE A 349 -4.35 -12.02 24.06
N SER A 350 -4.58 -12.04 25.37
CA SER A 350 -5.92 -12.32 25.92
C SER A 350 -6.83 -11.08 25.85
N GLU A 351 -8.13 -11.27 26.00
CA GLU A 351 -9.07 -10.13 26.14
C GLU A 351 -8.68 -9.23 27.32
N GLY A 352 -8.35 -9.85 28.47
CA GLY A 352 -7.93 -9.13 29.68
C GLY A 352 -6.66 -8.30 29.48
N ASP A 353 -5.70 -8.81 28.71
CA ASP A 353 -4.46 -8.09 28.38
C ASP A 353 -4.77 -6.78 27.64
N VAL A 354 -5.59 -6.85 26.59
CA VAL A 354 -5.93 -5.70 25.73
C VAL A 354 -6.85 -4.71 26.44
N VAL A 355 -7.87 -5.20 27.17
CA VAL A 355 -8.74 -4.35 27.99
C VAL A 355 -7.92 -3.63 29.06
N GLY A 356 -6.96 -4.32 29.70
CA GLY A 356 -6.04 -3.72 30.65
C GLY A 356 -5.18 -2.61 30.01
N ALA A 357 -4.67 -2.81 28.80
CA ALA A 357 -3.92 -1.78 28.06
C ALA A 357 -4.78 -0.55 27.74
N LEU A 358 -6.03 -0.75 27.30
CA LEU A 358 -7.00 0.31 27.07
C LEU A 358 -7.31 1.11 28.35
N GLN A 359 -7.46 0.42 29.48
CA GLN A 359 -7.70 1.07 30.78
C GLN A 359 -6.48 1.88 31.23
N ARG A 360 -5.25 1.37 31.04
CA ARG A 360 -4.02 2.11 31.36
C ARG A 360 -3.91 3.39 30.52
N ALA A 361 -4.11 3.29 29.21
CA ALA A 361 -4.12 4.44 28.31
C ALA A 361 -5.19 5.48 28.71
N ALA A 362 -6.36 5.05 29.15
CA ALA A 362 -7.37 5.98 29.66
C ALA A 362 -6.96 6.65 30.98
N ALA A 363 -6.32 5.90 31.88
CA ALA A 363 -5.91 6.39 33.20
C ALA A 363 -4.72 7.36 33.15
N ASP A 364 -3.79 7.19 32.22
CA ASP A 364 -2.65 8.09 32.01
C ASP A 364 -2.96 9.29 31.09
N GLY A 365 -4.17 9.35 30.55
CA GLY A 365 -4.64 10.45 29.70
C GLY A 365 -4.30 10.30 28.21
N THR A 366 -3.74 9.16 27.79
CA THR A 366 -3.52 8.84 26.39
C THR A 366 -4.82 8.77 25.60
N LYS A 367 -4.93 9.57 24.53
CA LYS A 367 -6.11 9.62 23.67
C LYS A 367 -5.93 8.75 22.42
N LEU A 368 -6.39 7.50 22.52
CA LEU A 368 -6.41 6.56 21.39
C LEU A 368 -7.46 6.98 20.35
N GLN A 369 -7.08 6.91 19.07
CA GLN A 369 -7.91 7.35 17.94
C GLN A 369 -8.59 6.20 17.22
N ASN A 370 -7.96 5.03 17.17
CA ASN A 370 -8.37 3.90 16.33
C ASN A 370 -8.72 2.66 17.17
N ILE A 371 -7.89 2.32 18.15
CA ILE A 371 -8.03 1.13 18.99
C ILE A 371 -8.84 1.49 20.24
N GLN A 372 -10.13 1.12 20.26
CA GLN A 372 -11.04 1.38 21.38
C GLN A 372 -11.77 0.11 21.87
N SER A 373 -11.37 -1.06 21.35
CA SER A 373 -11.90 -2.40 21.63
C SER A 373 -10.87 -3.48 21.27
N LEU A 374 -11.13 -4.73 21.69
CA LEU A 374 -10.34 -5.91 21.28
C LEU A 374 -10.32 -6.11 19.76
N ALA A 375 -11.48 -5.99 19.10
CA ALA A 375 -11.56 -6.13 17.64
C ALA A 375 -10.83 -5.01 16.89
N GLY A 376 -10.80 -3.79 17.44
CA GLY A 376 -9.98 -2.70 16.92
C GLY A 376 -8.49 -3.00 17.01
N PHE A 377 -8.05 -3.61 18.11
CA PHE A 377 -6.66 -4.03 18.32
C PHE A 377 -6.27 -5.15 17.33
N GLU A 378 -7.07 -6.21 17.22
CA GLU A 378 -6.82 -7.32 16.30
C GLU A 378 -6.78 -6.85 14.83
N ARG A 379 -7.70 -5.97 14.45
CA ARG A 379 -7.68 -5.39 13.10
C ARG A 379 -6.43 -4.57 12.87
N ARG A 380 -5.95 -3.82 13.87
CA ARG A 380 -4.75 -2.99 13.75
C ARG A 380 -3.48 -3.83 13.70
N LEU A 381 -3.44 -4.94 14.45
CA LEU A 381 -2.34 -5.89 14.40
C LEU A 381 -2.16 -6.47 13.00
N ASN A 382 -3.26 -6.86 12.34
CA ASN A 382 -3.21 -7.25 10.93
C ASN A 382 -2.78 -6.08 10.02
N ASP A 383 -3.42 -4.91 10.18
CA ASP A 383 -3.23 -3.73 9.34
C ASP A 383 -1.79 -3.15 9.37
N VAL A 384 -1.05 -3.33 10.46
CA VAL A 384 0.33 -2.81 10.59
C VAL A 384 1.34 -3.60 9.75
N THR A 385 0.99 -4.83 9.34
CA THR A 385 1.89 -5.72 8.58
C THR A 385 1.82 -5.46 7.08
N CYS A 386 2.90 -5.77 6.36
CA CYS A 386 2.91 -5.71 4.90
C CYS A 386 1.81 -6.60 4.30
N ALA A 387 1.71 -7.86 4.75
CA ALA A 387 0.72 -8.81 4.26
C ALA A 387 -0.73 -8.34 4.51
N GLY A 388 -1.02 -7.81 5.70
CA GLY A 388 -2.37 -7.36 6.04
C GLY A 388 -2.79 -6.09 5.30
N CYS A 389 -1.85 -5.16 5.05
CA CYS A 389 -2.09 -4.03 4.15
C CYS A 389 -2.38 -4.49 2.70
N HIS A 390 -1.63 -5.47 2.18
CA HIS A 390 -1.85 -6.01 0.83
C HIS A 390 -3.19 -6.75 0.69
N GLN A 391 -3.65 -7.37 1.77
CA GLN A 391 -4.98 -7.94 1.89
C GLN A 391 -6.09 -6.89 1.95
N THR A 392 -5.78 -5.69 2.44
CA THR A 392 -6.75 -4.62 2.71
C THR A 392 -6.76 -3.58 1.60
N ARG A 393 -7.80 -3.62 0.74
CA ARG A 393 -8.00 -2.64 -0.34
C ARG A 393 -6.78 -2.50 -1.27
N GLY A 394 -6.06 -3.60 -1.52
CA GLY A 394 -5.14 -3.74 -2.66
C GLY A 394 -5.90 -4.04 -3.96
N ILE A 395 -5.26 -3.86 -5.12
CA ILE A 395 -5.72 -4.37 -6.42
C ILE A 395 -5.01 -5.70 -6.63
N GLY A 396 -5.69 -6.80 -6.32
CA GLY A 396 -5.08 -8.13 -6.34
C GLY A 396 -3.74 -8.12 -5.59
N GLY A 397 -3.74 -7.75 -4.32
CA GLY A 397 -2.51 -7.75 -3.51
C GLY A 397 -1.46 -6.71 -3.92
N PHE A 398 -1.74 -5.75 -4.82
CA PHE A 398 -0.85 -4.63 -5.13
C PHE A 398 -1.43 -3.30 -4.65
N HIS A 399 -0.58 -2.43 -4.09
CA HIS A 399 -0.95 -1.03 -3.82
C HIS A 399 -0.88 -0.15 -5.06
N PHE A 400 0.03 -0.49 -5.99
CA PHE A 400 0.31 0.34 -7.15
C PHE A 400 0.74 -0.55 -8.33
N PRO A 401 -0.21 -1.09 -9.12
CA PRO A 401 0.13 -1.81 -10.35
C PRO A 401 0.60 -0.88 -11.50
N GLY A 402 0.23 0.41 -11.44
CA GLY A 402 0.48 1.41 -12.47
C GLY A 402 -0.32 1.18 -13.76
N VAL A 403 -0.27 2.17 -14.66
CA VAL A 403 -0.74 2.02 -16.03
C VAL A 403 0.40 1.52 -16.91
N ASP A 404 0.07 0.53 -17.73
CA ASP A 404 0.99 -0.03 -18.72
C ASP A 404 1.17 0.95 -19.87
N TRP A 405 2.23 1.76 -19.84
CA TRP A 405 2.52 2.71 -20.91
C TRP A 405 3.02 2.04 -22.20
N LEU A 406 3.33 0.74 -22.17
CA LEU A 406 3.65 -0.06 -23.36
C LEU A 406 2.39 -0.58 -24.07
N ALA A 407 1.21 -0.46 -23.44
CA ALA A 407 -0.05 -0.82 -24.07
C ALA A 407 -0.36 0.09 -25.27
N ALA A 408 -1.17 -0.40 -26.22
CA ALA A 408 -1.52 0.35 -27.43
C ALA A 408 -2.25 1.68 -27.16
N LYS A 409 -3.02 1.77 -26.08
CA LYS A 409 -3.74 2.98 -25.65
C LYS A 409 -3.63 3.14 -24.12
N PRO A 410 -2.49 3.61 -23.60
CA PRO A 410 -2.30 3.74 -22.17
C PRO A 410 -3.15 4.90 -21.64
N SER A 411 -3.96 4.65 -20.61
CA SER A 411 -4.78 5.70 -19.99
C SER A 411 -5.08 5.42 -18.52
N ASN A 412 -4.89 6.45 -17.69
CA ASN A 412 -5.31 6.46 -16.29
C ASN A 412 -6.83 6.66 -16.13
N SER A 413 -7.58 6.92 -17.21
CA SER A 413 -9.04 7.06 -17.16
C SER A 413 -9.78 5.73 -17.30
N THR A 414 -9.15 4.73 -17.95
CA THR A 414 -9.74 3.41 -18.20
C THR A 414 -9.11 2.32 -17.34
N VAL A 415 -7.90 2.53 -16.84
CA VAL A 415 -7.17 1.60 -15.97
C VAL A 415 -6.89 2.28 -14.64
N VAL A 416 -7.32 1.66 -13.54
CA VAL A 416 -7.04 2.15 -12.19
C VAL A 416 -5.56 1.88 -11.87
N PRO A 417 -4.70 2.92 -11.73
CA PRO A 417 -3.26 2.74 -11.58
C PRO A 417 -2.83 2.32 -10.17
N ALA A 418 -3.68 2.56 -9.18
CA ALA A 418 -3.34 2.39 -7.77
C ALA A 418 -4.55 2.00 -6.94
N SER A 419 -4.30 1.35 -5.81
CA SER A 419 -5.37 0.79 -5.00
C SER A 419 -6.16 1.86 -4.25
N PRO A 420 -7.39 1.56 -3.80
CA PRO A 420 -8.15 2.51 -3.01
C PRO A 420 -7.45 2.92 -1.71
N HIS A 421 -6.64 2.05 -1.13
CA HIS A 421 -5.77 2.41 -0.02
C HIS A 421 -4.78 3.53 -0.41
N PHE A 422 -4.10 3.41 -1.57
CA PHE A 422 -3.17 4.42 -2.05
C PHE A 422 -3.85 5.77 -2.25
N PHE A 423 -5.00 5.82 -2.93
CA PHE A 423 -5.70 7.07 -3.21
C PHE A 423 -6.29 7.71 -1.96
N GLY A 424 -6.89 6.91 -1.08
CA GLY A 424 -7.46 7.39 0.18
C GLY A 424 -6.42 8.02 1.12
N ASP A 425 -5.16 7.57 1.06
CA ASP A 425 -4.10 8.09 1.93
C ASP A 425 -3.47 9.41 1.43
N GLN A 426 -3.76 9.85 0.18
CA GLN A 426 -3.09 11.02 -0.41
C GLN A 426 -3.39 12.32 0.34
N VAL A 427 -4.61 12.47 0.87
CA VAL A 427 -4.98 13.64 1.68
C VAL A 427 -4.03 13.81 2.88
N ARG A 428 -3.77 12.72 3.60
CA ARG A 428 -2.85 12.69 4.74
C ARG A 428 -1.41 12.99 4.31
N ARG A 429 -0.94 12.39 3.21
CA ARG A 429 0.43 12.62 2.71
C ARG A 429 0.66 14.08 2.32
N ARG A 430 -0.29 14.72 1.65
CA ARG A 430 -0.19 16.15 1.29
C ARG A 430 -0.26 17.08 2.51
N ASP A 431 -1.00 16.70 3.55
CA ASP A 431 -1.01 17.43 4.83
C ASP A 431 0.37 17.38 5.51
N ILE A 432 1.02 16.21 5.51
CA ILE A 432 2.41 16.06 6.00
C ILE A 432 3.39 16.89 5.18
N LEU A 433 3.31 16.84 3.85
CA LEU A 433 4.14 17.67 2.98
C LEU A 433 3.91 19.17 3.26
N SER A 434 2.66 19.59 3.45
CA SER A 434 2.34 20.98 3.78
C SER A 434 2.92 21.39 5.13
N SER A 435 2.88 20.50 6.12
CA SER A 435 3.51 20.73 7.43
C SER A 435 5.03 20.92 7.29
N PHE A 436 5.71 20.06 6.53
CA PHE A 436 7.14 20.24 6.26
C PHE A 436 7.45 21.56 5.55
N ARG A 437 6.71 21.90 4.47
CA ARG A 437 6.86 23.17 3.74
C ARG A 437 6.67 24.38 4.66
N ASP A 438 5.73 24.30 5.59
CA ASP A 438 5.41 25.39 6.51
C ASP A 438 6.35 25.41 7.73
N GLY A 439 7.15 24.36 7.95
CA GLY A 439 8.05 24.26 9.11
C GLY A 439 7.35 23.86 10.39
N LYS A 440 6.21 23.18 10.27
CA LYS A 440 5.44 22.64 11.38
C LYS A 440 5.82 21.17 11.57
N ALA A 441 5.73 20.68 12.80
CA ALA A 441 5.86 19.26 13.09
C ALA A 441 4.70 18.50 12.41
N PRO A 442 4.96 17.54 11.51
CA PRO A 442 3.90 16.76 10.88
C PRO A 442 3.22 15.82 11.86
N ASP A 443 1.92 15.59 11.70
CA ASP A 443 1.23 14.49 12.35
C ASP A 443 1.29 13.24 11.46
N PHE A 444 2.18 12.31 11.83
CA PHE A 444 2.37 11.06 11.09
C PHE A 444 1.29 10.01 11.34
N SER A 445 0.34 10.24 12.26
CA SER A 445 -0.65 9.20 12.56
C SER A 445 -1.47 8.82 11.33
N ARG A 446 -1.96 7.58 11.32
CA ARG A 446 -2.71 7.00 10.21
C ARG A 446 -3.86 6.19 10.78
N GLY A 447 -5.03 6.29 10.15
CA GLY A 447 -6.16 5.40 10.41
C GLY A 447 -5.89 3.97 9.95
N PHE A 448 -6.94 3.15 9.92
CA PHE A 448 -6.86 1.83 9.30
C PHE A 448 -6.75 1.96 7.77
N SER A 449 -6.06 1.04 7.09
CA SER A 449 -5.88 1.11 5.62
C SER A 449 -7.18 1.16 4.84
N ASN A 450 -8.24 0.56 5.38
CA ASN A 450 -9.57 0.57 4.79
C ASN A 450 -10.44 1.77 5.12
N ARG A 451 -10.06 2.57 6.13
CA ARG A 451 -10.75 3.81 6.49
C ARG A 451 -9.72 4.93 6.68
N PRO A 452 -9.41 5.68 5.60
CA PRO A 452 -8.39 6.72 5.63
C PRO A 452 -8.65 7.79 6.68
N GLN A 453 -7.58 8.35 7.22
CA GLN A 453 -7.67 9.48 8.13
C GLN A 453 -7.85 10.78 7.34
N LEU A 454 -8.98 11.46 7.56
CA LEU A 454 -9.38 12.60 6.73
C LEU A 454 -8.60 13.89 7.01
N ARG A 455 -7.90 14.02 8.15
CA ARG A 455 -7.14 15.22 8.53
C ARG A 455 -7.93 16.53 8.41
N GLY A 456 -9.23 16.47 8.71
CA GLY A 456 -10.14 17.62 8.58
C GLY A 456 -10.53 17.99 7.14
N SER A 457 -10.01 17.29 6.13
CA SER A 457 -10.40 17.45 4.73
C SER A 457 -11.72 16.73 4.45
N THR A 458 -12.48 17.29 3.51
CA THR A 458 -13.70 16.68 2.98
C THR A 458 -13.51 16.10 1.57
N GLU A 459 -12.28 16.08 1.04
CA GLU A 459 -12.01 15.64 -0.35
C GLU A 459 -12.44 14.19 -0.61
N LEU A 460 -12.49 13.33 0.41
CA LEU A 460 -12.90 11.93 0.25
C LEU A 460 -14.38 11.69 0.57
N ALA A 461 -15.12 12.70 1.02
CA ALA A 461 -16.52 12.53 1.40
C ALA A 461 -17.37 12.14 0.17
N GLY A 462 -18.18 11.09 0.32
CA GLY A 462 -19.00 10.53 -0.75
C GLY A 462 -18.25 9.65 -1.75
N THR A 463 -16.93 9.45 -1.59
CA THR A 463 -16.12 8.60 -2.47
C THR A 463 -16.01 7.17 -1.93
N GLU A 464 -15.70 6.22 -2.80
CA GLU A 464 -15.39 4.83 -2.45
C GLU A 464 -14.26 4.72 -1.41
N TYR A 465 -13.40 5.73 -1.26
CA TYR A 465 -12.28 5.73 -0.32
C TYR A 465 -12.72 5.95 1.13
N SER A 466 -13.81 6.69 1.37
CA SER A 466 -14.29 7.03 2.72
C SER A 466 -15.63 6.37 3.03
N ASP A 467 -16.74 6.89 2.48
CA ASP A 467 -18.12 6.53 2.86
C ASP A 467 -19.09 6.42 1.67
N GLY A 468 -18.62 6.62 0.44
CA GLY A 468 -19.38 6.47 -0.80
C GLY A 468 -19.59 5.02 -1.21
N TRP A 469 -20.09 4.81 -2.42
CA TRP A 469 -20.38 3.48 -2.94
C TRP A 469 -19.13 2.59 -2.97
N GLY A 470 -19.23 1.37 -2.44
CA GLY A 470 -18.12 0.42 -2.31
C GLY A 470 -17.14 0.70 -1.16
N ALA A 471 -17.33 1.78 -0.39
CA ALA A 471 -16.48 2.06 0.77
C ALA A 471 -16.71 1.05 1.90
N HIS A 472 -15.66 0.71 2.66
CA HIS A 472 -15.80 -0.15 3.84
C HIS A 472 -16.56 0.59 4.94
N CYS A 473 -17.49 -0.11 5.59
CA CYS A 473 -18.36 0.40 6.65
C CYS A 473 -18.52 -0.62 7.76
N TYR A 474 -19.13 -0.18 8.86
CA TYR A 474 -19.48 -1.02 9.98
C TYR A 474 -20.98 -0.89 10.29
N LEU A 475 -21.69 -2.01 10.38
CA LEU A 475 -23.09 -2.05 10.77
C LEU A 475 -23.20 -1.91 12.30
N PRO A 476 -23.78 -0.81 12.84
CA PRO A 476 -23.93 -0.63 14.28
C PRO A 476 -24.78 -1.74 14.90
N ALA A 477 -24.53 -2.06 16.17
CA ALA A 477 -25.36 -2.99 16.92
C ALA A 477 -26.78 -2.40 17.16
N ALA A 478 -27.75 -3.25 17.48
CA ALA A 478 -29.12 -2.80 17.74
C ALA A 478 -29.18 -1.81 18.91
N LYS A 479 -28.35 -2.02 19.94
CA LYS A 479 -28.16 -1.06 21.02
C LYS A 479 -26.89 -0.24 20.78
N PRO A 480 -26.93 1.10 20.87
CA PRO A 480 -25.74 1.94 20.68
C PRO A 480 -24.57 1.62 21.62
N ALA A 481 -24.87 1.18 22.85
CA ALA A 481 -23.85 0.79 23.84
C ALA A 481 -23.08 -0.48 23.45
N GLU A 482 -23.67 -1.35 22.61
CA GLU A 482 -23.07 -2.58 22.10
C GLU A 482 -22.31 -2.35 20.77
N THR A 483 -22.38 -1.15 20.20
CA THR A 483 -21.64 -0.81 18.98
C THR A 483 -20.15 -0.62 19.31
N ASP A 484 -19.32 -1.41 18.65
CA ASP A 484 -17.86 -1.31 18.75
C ASP A 484 -17.39 0.13 18.51
N ARG A 485 -16.69 0.68 19.50
CA ARG A 485 -16.24 2.07 19.51
C ARG A 485 -15.16 2.34 18.45
N SER A 486 -14.32 1.36 18.15
CA SER A 486 -13.24 1.46 17.16
C SER A 486 -13.78 1.72 15.75
N PHE A 487 -15.00 1.28 15.46
CA PHE A 487 -15.59 1.32 14.12
C PHE A 487 -16.84 2.20 14.02
N ARG A 488 -17.19 2.91 15.10
CA ARG A 488 -18.41 3.73 15.17
C ARG A 488 -18.49 4.81 14.08
N SER A 489 -17.35 5.34 13.65
CA SER A 489 -17.27 6.38 12.61
C SER A 489 -17.36 5.83 11.18
N TRP A 490 -17.45 4.51 11.00
CA TRP A 490 -17.43 3.86 9.69
C TRP A 490 -18.83 3.77 9.10
N SER A 491 -19.43 4.93 8.88
CA SER A 491 -20.74 5.06 8.26
C SER A 491 -20.66 5.17 6.74
N CYS A 492 -21.82 5.07 6.09
CA CYS A 492 -22.02 5.33 4.67
C CYS A 492 -22.63 6.72 4.45
N ALA A 493 -22.38 7.29 3.27
CA ALA A 493 -22.97 8.53 2.81
C ALA A 493 -24.49 8.41 2.64
N GLU A 494 -25.16 9.56 2.49
CA GLU A 494 -26.61 9.62 2.27
C GLU A 494 -27.05 8.77 1.07
N GLY A 495 -28.20 8.09 1.20
CA GLY A 495 -28.72 7.17 0.17
C GLY A 495 -28.08 5.77 0.17
N LEU A 496 -26.99 5.57 0.90
CA LEU A 496 -26.32 4.27 1.04
C LEU A 496 -26.61 3.62 2.39
N ALA A 497 -26.42 2.31 2.47
CA ALA A 497 -26.44 1.52 3.69
C ALA A 497 -25.26 0.57 3.73
N CYS A 498 -24.82 0.26 4.95
CA CYS A 498 -23.79 -0.74 5.17
C CYS A 498 -24.37 -2.14 4.97
N GLN A 499 -23.95 -2.82 3.91
CA GLN A 499 -24.32 -4.21 3.68
C GLN A 499 -23.17 -5.11 4.13
N VAL A 500 -23.44 -5.90 5.17
CA VAL A 500 -22.47 -6.82 5.76
C VAL A 500 -22.19 -7.96 4.79
N ALA A 501 -20.91 -8.27 4.60
CA ALA A 501 -20.46 -9.36 3.73
C ALA A 501 -19.76 -10.49 4.51
N GLY A 502 -19.43 -10.27 5.78
CA GLY A 502 -18.93 -11.30 6.70
C GLY A 502 -20.05 -12.12 7.35
N LYS A 503 -19.72 -13.32 7.82
CA LYS A 503 -20.59 -14.18 8.62
C LYS A 503 -20.57 -13.80 10.10
N THR A 504 -19.41 -13.44 10.62
CA THR A 504 -19.21 -13.12 12.05
C THR A 504 -18.93 -11.64 12.26
N SER A 505 -18.27 -11.01 11.30
CA SER A 505 -17.97 -9.58 11.32
C SER A 505 -19.18 -8.72 10.95
N ARG A 506 -19.36 -7.60 11.65
CA ARG A 506 -20.34 -6.55 11.26
C ARG A 506 -19.78 -5.57 10.23
N MET A 507 -18.59 -5.85 9.70
CA MET A 507 -18.00 -5.09 8.62
C MET A 507 -18.71 -5.37 7.30
N GLY A 508 -18.82 -4.35 6.47
CA GLY A 508 -19.46 -4.44 5.19
C GLY A 508 -18.95 -3.41 4.21
N MET A 509 -19.71 -3.23 3.14
CA MET A 509 -19.49 -2.18 2.16
C MET A 509 -20.75 -1.34 1.97
N CYS A 510 -20.54 -0.07 1.63
CA CYS A 510 -21.61 0.88 1.37
C CYS A 510 -22.22 0.62 -0.01
N PHE A 511 -23.50 0.27 -0.03
CA PHE A 511 -24.26 0.09 -1.27
C PHE A 511 -25.60 0.80 -1.18
N VAL A 512 -26.30 0.91 -2.31
CA VAL A 512 -27.64 1.51 -2.36
C VAL A 512 -28.55 0.78 -1.38
N LYS A 513 -29.35 1.54 -0.62
CA LYS A 513 -30.37 0.97 0.26
C LYS A 513 -31.28 0.06 -0.57
N GLY A 514 -31.38 -1.21 -0.16
CA GLY A 514 -32.43 -2.09 -0.70
C GLY A 514 -33.79 -1.43 -0.47
N ARG A 515 -34.65 -1.45 -1.49
CA ARG A 515 -36.02 -0.95 -1.37
C ARG A 515 -36.82 -1.79 -0.40
#